data_AF-A0A7S3L581-F1
#
_entry.id   AF-A0A7S3L581-F1
#
_cell.length_a   1.000
_cell.length_b   1.000
_cell.length_c   1.000
_cell.angle_alpha   90.00
_cell.angle_beta   90.00
_cell.angle_gamma   90.00
#
_symmetry.space_group_name_H-M   'P 1'
#
loop_
_entity.id
_entity.type
_entity.pdbx_description
1 polymer ?
#
loop_
_entity_poly.entity_id
_entity_poly.type
_entity_poly.pdbx_seq_one_letter_code
_entity_poly.pdbx_strand_id
1 'polypeptide(L)'
;GDACLYGTHTAGILSGDTLFQMLGIGATRGVFLTDVNGVYTADPKVANATFVPAIGVDGETGDLVFLEDDFIIAASESLHPEDTTGGFNTKLASALLVARSNTKVSIAKCGSDSAVNALR
;
A
#
# COMPACT_ATOMS: atom_id res chain seq x y z
N GLY A 1 -11.32 -2.49 9.53
CA GLY A 1 -12.39 -2.16 8.57
C GLY A 1 -13.72 -2.37 9.26
N ASP A 2 -14.79 -1.96 8.61
CA ASP A 2 -16.16 -2.08 9.13
C ASP A 2 -17.19 -2.16 7.99
N ALA A 3 -18.43 -2.54 8.29
CA ALA A 3 -19.56 -2.36 7.39
C ALA A 3 -20.21 -1.01 7.66
N CYS A 4 -20.35 -0.18 6.63
CA CYS A 4 -20.90 1.16 6.77
C CYS A 4 -22.14 1.33 5.89
N LEU A 5 -23.17 1.96 6.43
CA LEU A 5 -24.30 2.44 5.64
C LEU A 5 -23.87 3.69 4.87
N TYR A 6 -24.20 3.74 3.59
CA TYR A 6 -24.03 4.94 2.76
C TYR A 6 -25.30 5.18 1.94
N GLY A 7 -25.76 6.42 1.92
CA GLY A 7 -27.07 6.77 1.36
C GLY A 7 -28.22 6.24 2.21
N THR A 8 -29.40 6.05 1.59
CA THR A 8 -30.63 5.72 2.33
C THR A 8 -30.86 4.22 2.50
N HIS A 9 -30.35 3.35 1.62
CA HIS A 9 -30.60 1.90 1.65
C HIS A 9 -29.40 1.06 1.17
N THR A 10 -28.18 1.59 1.25
CA THR A 10 -26.99 0.88 0.75
C THR A 10 -25.99 0.68 1.87
N ALA A 11 -25.35 -0.48 1.88
CA ALA A 11 -24.25 -0.81 2.77
C ALA A 11 -23.01 -1.12 1.94
N GLY A 12 -21.85 -0.72 2.44
CA GLY A 12 -20.55 -0.95 1.82
C GLY A 12 -19.51 -1.38 2.85
N ILE A 13 -18.37 -1.87 2.35
CA ILE A 13 -17.24 -2.25 3.18
C ILE A 13 -16.30 -1.05 3.29
N LEU A 14 -16.10 -0.58 4.51
CA LEU A 14 -15.02 0.35 4.83
C LEU A 14 -13.76 -0.46 5.10
N SER A 15 -12.88 -0.55 4.09
CA SER A 15 -11.65 -1.32 4.21
C SER A 15 -10.70 -0.72 5.26
N GLY A 16 -9.81 -1.54 5.83
CA GLY A 16 -8.73 -1.04 6.69
C GLY A 16 -7.78 -0.09 5.96
N ASP A 17 -7.60 -0.30 4.66
CA ASP A 17 -6.73 0.51 3.80
C ASP A 17 -7.31 1.92 3.62
N THR A 18 -8.64 2.01 3.44
CA THR A 18 -9.38 3.28 3.41
C THR A 18 -9.33 4.01 4.75
N LEU A 19 -9.46 3.30 5.87
CA LEU A 19 -9.30 3.91 7.20
C LEU A 19 -7.90 4.48 7.39
N PHE A 20 -6.88 3.72 7.00
CA PHE A 20 -5.49 4.19 7.05
C PHE A 20 -5.28 5.42 6.15
N GLN A 21 -5.87 5.43 4.96
CA GLN A 21 -5.82 6.60 4.08
C GLN A 21 -6.41 7.85 4.75
N MET A 22 -7.56 7.72 5.42
CA MET A 22 -8.25 8.84 6.05
C MET A 22 -7.51 9.33 7.31
N LEU A 23 -6.98 8.41 8.12
CA LEU A 23 -6.37 8.72 9.42
C LEU A 23 -4.85 8.98 9.33
N GLY A 24 -4.20 8.49 8.28
CA GLY A 24 -2.75 8.58 8.10
C GLY A 24 -2.29 9.98 7.68
N ILE A 25 -3.18 10.79 7.11
CA ILE A 25 -2.86 12.16 6.70
C ILE A 25 -2.52 13.00 7.93
N GLY A 26 -1.30 13.54 7.96
CA GLY A 26 -0.78 14.31 9.10
C GLY A 26 -0.08 13.47 10.17
N ALA A 27 -0.03 12.14 10.02
CA ALA A 27 0.86 11.32 10.81
C ALA A 27 2.32 11.52 10.37
N THR A 28 3.28 11.33 11.27
CA THR A 28 4.70 11.34 10.91
C THR A 28 5.10 10.07 10.15
N ARG A 29 4.43 8.96 10.46
CA ARG A 29 4.68 7.65 9.88
C ARG A 29 3.43 6.80 9.91
N GLY A 30 3.29 5.91 8.93
CA GLY A 30 2.32 4.83 8.97
C GLY A 30 2.87 3.54 8.36
N VAL A 31 2.38 2.40 8.83
CA VAL A 31 2.87 1.08 8.44
C VAL A 31 1.70 0.19 8.05
N PHE A 32 1.74 -0.33 6.82
CA PHE A 32 0.90 -1.42 6.37
C PHE A 32 1.57 -2.75 6.71
N LEU A 33 0.94 -3.53 7.59
CA LEU A 33 1.37 -4.88 7.87
C LEU A 33 0.66 -5.86 6.94
N THR A 34 1.44 -6.70 6.26
CA THR A 34 0.96 -7.68 5.28
C THR A 34 1.67 -9.03 5.50
N ASP A 35 1.40 -10.03 4.65
CA ASP A 35 2.02 -11.36 4.69
C ASP A 35 3.30 -11.46 3.83
N VAL A 36 3.59 -10.44 3.03
CA VAL A 36 4.80 -10.27 2.20
C VAL A 36 5.76 -9.23 2.78
N ASN A 37 7.06 -9.33 2.45
CA ASN A 37 8.11 -8.48 3.06
C ASN A 37 8.09 -7.01 2.60
N GLY A 38 7.27 -6.66 1.62
CA GLY A 38 7.10 -5.30 1.12
C GLY A 38 6.58 -5.31 -0.32
N VAL A 39 6.96 -4.31 -1.11
CA VAL A 39 6.56 -4.18 -2.52
C VAL A 39 7.56 -4.92 -3.42
N TYR A 40 7.04 -5.60 -4.44
CA TYR A 40 7.81 -6.30 -5.46
C TYR A 40 7.37 -5.86 -6.85
N THR A 41 8.24 -6.02 -7.85
CA THR A 41 7.95 -5.71 -9.27
C THR A 41 6.93 -6.65 -9.92
N ALA A 42 6.64 -7.78 -9.27
CA ALA A 42 5.64 -8.77 -9.65
C ALA A 42 5.19 -9.55 -8.40
N ASP A 43 4.24 -10.47 -8.53
CA ASP A 43 3.89 -11.39 -7.44
C ASP A 43 5.17 -12.11 -6.95
N PRO A 44 5.52 -12.01 -5.64
CA PRO A 44 6.74 -12.62 -5.09
C PRO A 44 6.79 -14.15 -5.20
N LYS A 45 5.68 -14.81 -5.58
CA LYS A 45 5.63 -16.25 -5.86
C LYS A 45 6.11 -16.60 -7.28
N VAL A 46 6.26 -15.62 -8.17
CA VAL A 46 6.71 -15.82 -9.56
C VAL A 46 8.22 -15.65 -9.65
N ALA A 47 8.87 -16.46 -10.49
CA ALA A 47 10.29 -16.31 -10.78
C ALA A 47 10.56 -14.91 -11.39
N ASN A 48 11.55 -14.20 -10.85
CA ASN A 48 11.98 -12.83 -11.21
C ASN A 48 11.25 -11.66 -10.53
N ALA A 49 10.48 -11.89 -9.47
CA ALA A 49 10.00 -10.80 -8.64
C ALA A 49 11.16 -10.15 -7.86
N THR A 50 11.39 -8.85 -8.10
CA THR A 50 12.45 -8.08 -7.45
C THR A 50 11.84 -7.19 -6.37
N PHE A 51 12.47 -7.13 -5.19
CA PHE A 51 12.04 -6.26 -4.11
C PHE A 51 12.27 -4.79 -4.45
N VAL A 52 11.27 -3.95 -4.21
CA VAL A 52 11.33 -2.50 -4.43
C VAL A 52 11.57 -1.81 -3.08
N PRO A 53 12.80 -1.31 -2.82
CA PRO A 53 13.17 -0.80 -1.51
C PRO A 53 12.57 0.57 -1.19
N ALA A 54 12.33 1.41 -2.20
CA ALA A 54 11.79 2.73 -2.05
C ALA A 54 10.93 3.11 -3.26
N ILE A 55 9.87 3.87 -3.00
CA ILE A 55 8.97 4.40 -4.01
C ILE A 55 8.89 5.91 -3.75
N GLY A 56 9.37 6.71 -4.69
CA GLY A 56 9.20 8.16 -4.63
C GLY A 56 7.79 8.53 -5.05
N VAL A 57 7.23 9.56 -4.41
CA VAL A 57 5.90 10.08 -4.74
C VAL A 57 6.01 11.59 -4.84
N ASP A 58 5.52 12.14 -5.94
CA ASP A 58 5.45 13.58 -6.15
C ASP A 58 4.41 14.19 -5.22
N GLY A 59 4.79 15.21 -4.46
CA GLY A 59 3.91 15.85 -3.48
C GLY A 59 2.77 16.65 -4.12
N GLU A 60 2.97 17.17 -5.35
CA GLU A 60 1.99 17.98 -6.06
C GLU A 60 1.04 17.12 -6.89
N THR A 61 1.57 16.27 -7.77
CA THR A 61 0.75 15.46 -8.69
C THR A 61 0.31 14.15 -8.07
N GLY A 62 1.11 13.59 -7.15
CA GLY A 62 0.91 12.24 -6.63
C GLY A 62 1.42 11.13 -7.52
N ASP A 63 2.12 11.49 -8.59
CA ASP A 63 2.73 10.52 -9.49
C ASP A 63 3.93 9.84 -8.84
N LEU A 64 4.25 8.65 -9.32
CA LEU A 64 5.44 7.94 -8.89
C LEU A 64 6.67 8.66 -9.41
N VAL A 65 7.54 9.10 -8.50
CA VAL A 65 8.86 9.63 -8.83
C VAL A 65 9.84 8.48 -8.71
N PHE A 66 10.42 8.08 -9.83
CA PHE A 66 11.46 7.06 -9.86
C PHE A 66 12.70 7.64 -9.16
N LEU A 67 13.04 7.10 -7.99
CA LEU A 67 14.19 7.54 -7.20
C LEU A 67 15.51 6.96 -7.72
N GLU A 68 15.45 5.91 -8.54
CA GLU A 68 16.57 5.33 -9.28
C GLU A 68 16.05 4.80 -10.64
N ASP A 69 16.84 4.97 -11.69
CA ASP A 69 16.55 4.48 -13.04
C ASP A 69 16.20 2.97 -13.00
N ASP A 70 15.14 2.54 -13.71
CA ASP A 70 14.71 1.16 -14.03
C ASP A 70 13.54 0.49 -13.27
N PHE A 71 12.97 1.04 -12.21
CA PHE A 71 11.86 0.35 -11.54
C PHE A 71 10.48 0.77 -12.04
N ILE A 72 10.04 0.23 -13.18
CA ILE A 72 8.61 0.21 -13.53
C ILE A 72 7.91 -0.63 -12.46
N ILE A 73 7.24 0.03 -11.50
CA ILE A 73 6.28 -0.63 -10.60
C ILE A 73 5.05 -0.94 -11.44
N ALA A 74 5.17 -1.94 -12.30
CA ALA A 74 4.02 -2.69 -12.74
C ALA A 74 3.61 -3.49 -11.51
N ALA A 75 2.80 -2.89 -10.62
CA ALA A 75 1.98 -3.66 -9.71
C ALA A 75 1.04 -4.48 -10.60
N SER A 76 1.57 -5.57 -11.15
CA SER A 76 0.87 -6.48 -12.03
C SER A 76 -0.37 -6.88 -11.26
N GLU A 77 -1.52 -6.58 -11.84
CA GLU A 77 -2.84 -6.99 -11.39
C GLU A 77 -2.73 -8.35 -10.71
N SER A 78 -2.79 -8.36 -9.38
CA SER A 78 -2.79 -9.61 -8.63
C SER A 78 -4.15 -10.27 -8.90
N LEU A 79 -4.23 -11.00 -10.02
CA LEU A 79 -5.33 -11.87 -10.42
C LEU A 79 -5.34 -13.09 -9.50
N HIS A 80 -5.55 -12.89 -8.20
CA HIS A 80 -6.04 -13.94 -7.34
C HIS A 80 -7.58 -13.87 -7.36
N PRO A 81 -8.28 -14.91 -7.86
CA PRO A 81 -9.74 -14.92 -7.98
C PRO A 81 -10.51 -14.75 -6.66
N GLU A 82 -9.81 -14.82 -5.52
CA GLU A 82 -10.36 -14.72 -4.17
C GLU A 82 -10.14 -13.32 -3.54
N ASP A 83 -9.39 -12.44 -4.21
CA ASP A 83 -9.12 -11.08 -3.74
C ASP A 83 -10.24 -10.14 -4.19
N THR A 84 -11.36 -10.22 -3.49
CA THR A 84 -12.55 -9.38 -3.71
C THR A 84 -12.37 -7.89 -3.38
N THR A 85 -11.15 -7.45 -3.00
CA THR A 85 -10.84 -6.07 -2.58
C THR A 85 -9.72 -5.39 -3.36
N GLY A 86 -9.10 -6.08 -4.33
CA GLY A 86 -7.89 -5.59 -4.99
C GLY A 86 -6.74 -5.38 -4.00
N GLY A 87 -6.60 -6.26 -3.01
CA GLY A 87 -5.94 -6.07 -1.73
C GLY A 87 -4.54 -5.46 -1.75
N PHE A 88 -3.67 -5.81 -2.71
CA PHE A 88 -2.36 -5.16 -2.83
C PHE A 88 -2.43 -3.80 -3.53
N ASN A 89 -3.20 -3.71 -4.61
CA ASN A 89 -3.37 -2.46 -5.39
C ASN A 89 -4.06 -1.37 -4.55
N THR A 90 -5.09 -1.74 -3.78
CA THR A 90 -5.80 -0.83 -2.88
C THR A 90 -4.88 -0.36 -1.75
N LYS A 91 -4.06 -1.25 -1.16
CA LYS A 91 -3.04 -0.86 -0.17
C LYS A 91 -2.02 0.10 -0.75
N LEU A 92 -1.49 -0.20 -1.93
CA LEU A 92 -0.49 0.65 -2.57
C LEU A 92 -1.09 2.02 -2.90
N ALA A 93 -2.29 2.08 -3.48
CA ALA A 93 -2.98 3.34 -3.76
C ALA A 93 -3.21 4.17 -2.48
N SER A 94 -3.72 3.55 -1.42
CA SER A 94 -3.89 4.22 -0.12
C SER A 94 -2.56 4.69 0.48
N ALA A 95 -1.51 3.88 0.38
CA ALA A 95 -0.16 4.23 0.83
C ALA A 95 0.41 5.43 0.08
N LEU A 96 0.26 5.48 -1.25
CA LEU A 96 0.71 6.59 -2.08
C LEU A 96 -0.02 7.88 -1.71
N LEU A 97 -1.34 7.83 -1.51
CA LEU A 97 -2.13 9.00 -1.12
C LEU A 97 -1.71 9.55 0.25
N VAL A 98 -1.38 8.68 1.21
CA VAL A 98 -0.84 9.11 2.50
C VAL A 98 0.59 9.65 2.35
N ALA A 99 1.42 9.01 1.53
CA ALA A 99 2.79 9.45 1.28
C ALA A 99 2.86 10.86 0.66
N ARG A 100 1.92 11.21 -0.21
CA ARG A 100 1.75 12.58 -0.76
C ARG A 100 1.58 13.64 0.32
N SER A 101 0.98 13.28 1.47
CA SER A 101 0.79 14.19 2.59
C SER A 101 2.04 14.38 3.47
N ASN A 102 3.23 14.03 2.96
CA ASN A 102 4.52 14.07 3.64
C ASN A 102 4.61 13.12 4.85
N THR A 103 3.81 12.06 4.84
CA THR A 103 3.85 10.98 5.83
C THR A 103 4.74 9.84 5.33
N LYS A 104 5.69 9.38 6.14
CA LYS A 104 6.50 8.21 5.76
C LYS A 104 5.66 6.94 5.84
N VAL A 105 5.40 6.29 4.71
CA VAL A 105 4.64 5.03 4.66
C VAL A 105 5.57 3.85 4.40
N SER A 106 5.35 2.73 5.08
CA SER A 106 6.09 1.49 4.86
C SER A 106 5.14 0.31 4.75
N ILE A 107 5.43 -0.64 3.87
CA ILE A 107 4.72 -1.92 3.76
C ILE A 107 5.68 -3.00 4.26
N ALA A 108 5.29 -3.77 5.26
CA ALA A 108 6.16 -4.74 5.93
C ALA A 108 5.42 -6.03 6.31
N LYS A 109 6.16 -7.13 6.44
CA LYS A 109 5.58 -8.41 6.83
C LYS A 109 5.31 -8.46 8.33
N CYS A 110 4.07 -8.77 8.69
CA CYS A 110 3.67 -8.95 10.09
C CYS A 110 4.52 -10.04 10.78
N GLY A 111 4.93 -9.77 12.03
CA GLY A 111 5.72 -10.72 12.82
C GLY A 111 7.15 -10.96 12.32
N SER A 112 7.70 -10.07 11.49
CA SER A 112 9.07 -10.18 10.99
C SER A 112 9.93 -8.97 11.36
N ASP A 113 11.24 -9.08 11.17
CA ASP A 113 12.19 -7.97 11.37
C ASP A 113 11.85 -6.75 10.51
N SER A 114 11.22 -6.95 9.35
CA SER A 114 10.78 -5.84 8.49
C SER A 114 9.73 -4.96 9.18
N ALA A 115 8.82 -5.54 9.98
CA ALA A 115 7.82 -4.78 10.74
C ALA A 115 8.48 -3.99 11.88
N VAL A 116 9.47 -4.58 12.56
CA VAL A 116 10.23 -3.89 13.62
C VAL A 116 11.02 -2.73 13.04
N ASN A 117 11.67 -2.93 11.89
CA ASN A 117 12.44 -1.90 11.22
C ASN A 117 11.55 -0.81 10.61
N ALA A 118 10.33 -1.13 10.19
CA ALA A 118 9.37 -0.14 9.68
C ALA A 118 8.96 0.89 10.76
N LEU A 119 9.02 0.52 12.04
CA LEU A 119 8.71 1.41 13.17
C LEU A 119 9.90 2.25 13.66
N ARG A 120 11.13 1.97 13.19
CA ARG A 120 12.35 2.75 13.48
C ARG A 120 12.52 3.86 12.46
#